data_AF-A0A929L7X8-F1
#
_entry.id   AF-A0A929L7X8-F1
#
_cell.length_a   1.000
_cell.length_b   1.000
_cell.length_c   1.000
_cell.angle_alpha   90.00
_cell.angle_beta   90.00
_cell.angle_gamma   90.00
#
_symmetry.space_group_name_H-M   'P 1'
#
loop_
_entity.id
_entity.type
_entity.pdbx_description
1 polymer ?
#
loop_
_entity_poly.entity_id
_entity_poly.type
_entity_poly.pdbx_seq_one_letter_code
_entity_poly.pdbx_strand_id
1 'polypeptide(L)'
;MAEFERSIIKERQAEGNVRATARGVDKGRAKVLTGAQVAQARQWVADGIPKAEVARRLGIGRTTLYKYLGGDSEVTVKGESSESPALPASTLAPVLKGLCGVTSIRAPTL
;
A
#
# COMPACT_ATOMS: atom_id res chain seq x y z
N MET A 1 4.58 31.81 12.38
CA MET A 1 3.76 31.19 13.46
C MET A 1 2.82 30.09 12.93
N ALA A 2 2.29 30.22 11.70
CA ALA A 2 1.37 29.25 11.11
C ALA A 2 1.87 27.78 10.97
N GLU A 3 3.18 27.52 10.93
CA GLU A 3 3.71 26.15 10.82
C GLU A 3 3.67 25.39 12.15
N PHE A 4 3.88 26.10 13.27
CA PHE A 4 3.87 25.53 14.62
C PHE A 4 2.45 25.11 15.06
N GLU A 5 1.44 25.87 14.66
CA GLU A 5 0.04 25.51 14.89
C GLU A 5 -0.36 24.25 14.11
N ARG A 6 0.13 24.10 12.88
CA ARG A 6 -0.12 22.92 12.04
C ARG A 6 0.53 21.66 12.61
N SER A 7 1.71 21.75 13.22
CA SER A 7 2.34 20.59 13.86
C SER A 7 1.54 20.09 15.07
N ILE A 8 1.02 21.00 15.91
CA ILE A 8 0.17 20.63 17.07
C ILE A 8 -1.12 19.92 16.62
N ILE A 9 -1.75 20.42 15.56
CA ILE A 9 -2.98 19.81 15.02
C ILE A 9 -2.71 18.41 14.47
N LYS A 10 -1.61 18.22 13.76
CA LYS A 10 -1.21 16.90 13.22
C LYS A 10 -0.90 15.89 14.31
N GLU A 11 -0.21 16.31 15.37
CA GLU A 11 0.11 15.47 16.52
C GLU A 11 -1.16 14.95 17.20
N ARG A 12 -2.12 15.83 17.49
CA ARG A 12 -3.42 15.43 18.04
C ARG A 12 -4.22 14.53 17.10
N GLN A 13 -4.14 14.76 15.78
CA GLN A 13 -4.78 13.87 14.80
C GLN A 13 -4.14 12.48 14.79
N ALA A 14 -2.82 12.39 14.92
CA ALA A 14 -2.12 11.12 15.00
C ALA A 14 -2.54 10.35 16.26
N GLU A 15 -2.60 11.00 17.42
CA GLU A 15 -3.13 10.39 18.65
C GLU A 15 -4.58 9.90 18.48
N GLY A 16 -5.43 10.70 17.84
CA GLY A 16 -6.81 10.31 17.53
C GLY A 16 -6.89 9.14 16.56
N ASN A 17 -5.95 9.05 15.61
CA ASN A 17 -5.85 7.93 14.69
C ASN A 17 -5.44 6.64 15.41
N VAL A 18 -4.42 6.70 16.28
CA VAL A 18 -4.00 5.56 17.11
C VAL A 18 -5.15 5.04 17.96
N ARG A 19 -5.93 5.94 18.59
CA ARG A 19 -7.12 5.55 19.36
C ARG A 19 -8.22 4.94 18.49
N ALA A 20 -8.38 5.37 17.24
CA ALA A 20 -9.37 4.82 16.31
C ALA A 20 -8.94 3.42 15.80
N THR A 21 -7.68 3.25 15.44
CA THR A 21 -7.12 1.95 15.05
C THR A 21 -7.16 0.96 16.21
N ALA A 22 -6.86 1.38 17.45
CA ALA A 22 -7.00 0.54 18.64
C ALA A 22 -8.46 0.10 18.91
N ARG A 23 -9.44 0.84 18.40
CA ARG A 23 -10.87 0.49 18.44
C ARG A 23 -11.33 -0.30 17.22
N GLY A 24 -10.42 -0.64 16.30
CA GLY A 24 -10.72 -1.37 15.06
C GLY A 24 -11.42 -0.53 13.98
N VAL A 25 -11.43 0.80 14.11
CA VAL A 25 -12.06 1.71 13.12
C VAL A 25 -11.00 2.16 12.13
N ASP A 26 -10.74 1.34 11.12
CA ASP A 26 -9.87 1.69 10.00
C ASP A 26 -10.59 2.67 9.06
N LYS A 27 -10.08 3.90 8.96
CA LYS A 27 -10.67 5.00 8.18
C LYS A 27 -10.45 4.91 6.66
N GLY A 28 -9.96 3.76 6.18
CA GLY A 28 -9.67 3.54 4.77
C GLY A 28 -10.92 3.28 3.94
N ARG A 29 -10.79 3.38 2.61
CA ARG A 29 -11.80 2.85 1.69
C ARG A 29 -11.87 1.34 1.87
N ALA A 30 -13.03 0.82 2.25
CA ALA A 30 -13.26 -0.62 2.31
C ALA A 30 -12.89 -1.28 0.97
N LYS A 31 -12.20 -2.43 1.02
CA LYS A 31 -11.90 -3.20 -0.18
C LYS A 31 -13.22 -3.58 -0.84
N VAL A 32 -13.32 -3.28 -2.14
CA VAL A 32 -14.54 -3.55 -2.93
C VAL A 32 -14.75 -5.05 -3.13
N LEU A 33 -13.64 -5.81 -3.18
CA LEU A 33 -13.66 -7.27 -3.23
C LEU A 33 -13.19 -7.89 -1.91
N THR A 34 -13.84 -8.98 -1.53
CA THR A 34 -13.35 -9.88 -0.48
C THR A 34 -12.20 -10.74 -1.01
N GLY A 35 -11.36 -11.27 -0.12
CA GLY A 35 -10.25 -12.16 -0.52
C GLY A 35 -10.72 -13.39 -1.33
N ALA A 36 -11.89 -13.93 -0.98
CA ALA A 36 -12.49 -15.05 -1.69
C ALA A 36 -12.87 -14.69 -3.14
N GLN A 37 -13.45 -13.50 -3.36
CA GLN A 37 -13.81 -13.04 -4.71
C GLN A 37 -12.57 -12.77 -5.58
N VAL A 38 -11.47 -12.32 -4.98
CA VAL A 38 -10.19 -12.18 -5.70
C VAL A 38 -9.64 -13.54 -6.11
N ALA A 39 -9.71 -14.55 -5.25
CA ALA A 39 -9.29 -15.91 -5.58
C ALA A 39 -10.14 -16.52 -6.71
N GLN A 40 -11.46 -16.34 -6.68
CA GLN A 40 -12.37 -16.75 -7.76
C GLN A 40 -12.05 -16.01 -9.07
N ALA A 41 -11.80 -14.71 -9.01
CA ALA A 41 -11.41 -13.93 -10.19
C ALA A 41 -10.11 -14.46 -10.82
N ARG A 42 -9.13 -14.86 -10.00
CA ARG A 42 -7.86 -15.44 -10.46
C ARG A 42 -8.08 -16.81 -11.13
N GLN A 43 -8.93 -17.66 -10.56
CA GLN A 43 -9.29 -18.95 -11.15
C GLN A 43 -9.94 -18.78 -12.53
N TRP A 44 -10.95 -17.93 -12.65
CA TRP A 44 -11.61 -17.70 -13.94
C TRP A 44 -10.70 -17.13 -15.02
N VAL A 45 -9.74 -16.28 -14.63
CA VAL A 45 -8.72 -15.78 -15.56
C VAL A 45 -7.74 -16.88 -15.97
N ALA A 46 -7.40 -17.81 -15.07
CA ALA A 46 -6.58 -18.98 -15.38
C ALA A 46 -7.31 -19.98 -16.29
N ASP A 47 -8.63 -20.12 -16.14
CA ASP A 47 -9.50 -20.91 -17.00
C ASP A 47 -9.68 -20.31 -18.40
N GLY A 48 -9.07 -19.15 -18.68
CA GLY A 48 -9.12 -18.49 -19.98
C GLY A 48 -10.36 -17.63 -20.22
N ILE A 49 -11.19 -17.40 -19.20
CA ILE A 49 -12.36 -16.53 -19.31
C ILE A 49 -11.89 -15.08 -19.53
N PRO A 50 -12.47 -14.34 -20.49
CA PRO A 50 -12.07 -12.97 -20.74
C PRO A 50 -12.28 -12.10 -19.51
N LYS A 51 -11.26 -11.30 -19.16
CA LYS A 51 -11.26 -10.40 -17.99
C LYS A 51 -12.46 -9.44 -17.96
N ALA A 52 -13.00 -9.10 -19.13
CA ALA A 52 -14.21 -8.28 -19.25
C ALA A 52 -15.46 -8.99 -18.69
N GLU A 53 -15.56 -10.30 -18.90
CA GLU A 53 -16.68 -11.11 -18.43
C GLU A 53 -16.56 -11.42 -16.94
N VAL A 54 -15.35 -11.71 -16.46
CA VAL A 54 -15.03 -11.83 -15.02
C VAL A 54 -15.44 -10.55 -14.26
N ALA A 55 -15.12 -9.38 -14.80
CA ALA A 55 -15.48 -8.10 -14.21
C ALA A 55 -17.02 -7.92 -14.13
N ARG A 56 -17.75 -8.30 -15.18
CA ARG A 56 -19.21 -8.25 -15.21
C ARG A 56 -19.86 -9.19 -14.20
N ARG A 57 -19.36 -10.43 -14.10
CA ARG A 57 -19.84 -11.44 -13.14
C ARG A 57 -19.67 -11.00 -11.69
N LEU A 58 -18.59 -10.27 -11.40
CA LEU A 58 -18.30 -9.72 -10.07
C LEU A 58 -18.91 -8.33 -9.83
N GLY A 59 -19.58 -7.74 -10.82
CA GLY A 59 -20.16 -6.39 -10.72
C GLY A 59 -19.13 -5.27 -10.55
N ILE A 60 -17.88 -5.47 -10.99
CA ILE A 60 -16.79 -4.51 -10.86
C ILE A 60 -16.36 -3.92 -12.20
N GLY A 61 -15.76 -2.72 -12.16
CA GLY A 61 -15.09 -2.14 -13.31
C GLY A 61 -13.83 -2.91 -13.70
N ARG A 62 -13.47 -2.88 -15.00
CA ARG A 62 -12.22 -3.49 -15.51
C ARG A 62 -10.99 -2.95 -14.80
N THR A 63 -10.97 -1.65 -14.51
CA THR A 63 -9.88 -0.97 -13.77
C THR A 63 -9.70 -1.54 -12.37
N THR A 64 -10.80 -1.85 -11.68
CA THR A 64 -10.79 -2.51 -10.37
C THR A 64 -10.22 -3.93 -10.49
N LEU A 65 -10.68 -4.71 -11.47
CA LEU A 65 -10.15 -6.06 -11.71
C LEU A 65 -8.63 -6.05 -11.99
N TYR A 66 -8.14 -5.13 -12.81
CA TYR A 66 -6.70 -4.99 -13.07
C TYR A 66 -5.91 -4.58 -11.83
N LYS A 67 -6.46 -3.75 -10.93
CA LYS A 67 -5.80 -3.43 -9.65
C LYS A 67 -5.61 -4.66 -8.76
N TYR A 68 -6.56 -5.60 -8.79
CA TYR A 68 -6.47 -6.85 -8.02
C TYR A 68 -5.62 -7.94 -8.71
N LEU A 69 -5.53 -7.93 -10.05
CA LEU A 69 -4.75 -8.89 -10.83
C LEU A 69 -3.31 -8.44 -11.15
N GLY A 70 -3.04 -7.13 -11.20
CA GLY A 70 -1.73 -6.53 -11.42
C GLY A 70 -1.10 -5.97 -10.13
N GLY A 71 -1.80 -6.14 -9.00
CA GLY A 71 -1.35 -5.75 -7.67
C GLY A 71 -0.43 -6.77 -7.00
N ASP A 72 0.15 -7.71 -7.74
CA ASP A 72 1.26 -8.56 -7.28
C ASP A 72 2.59 -7.76 -7.24
N SER A 73 2.53 -6.51 -6.79
CA SER A 73 3.64 -5.81 -6.16
C SER A 73 3.11 -5.25 -4.83
N GLU A 74 3.09 -6.14 -3.84
CA GLU A 74 2.96 -5.86 -2.42
C GLU A 74 1.75 -5.01 -1.96
N VAL A 75 0.57 -5.62 -1.95
CA VAL A 75 -0.48 -5.17 -1.02
C VAL A 75 -0.11 -5.68 0.38
N THR A 76 0.72 -4.93 1.09
CA THR A 76 0.94 -5.09 2.54
C THR A 76 -0.39 -4.86 3.26
N VAL A 77 -1.10 -5.94 3.54
CA VAL A 77 -2.06 -5.98 4.65
C VAL A 77 -1.24 -5.87 5.92
N LYS A 78 -1.17 -4.67 6.51
CA LYS A 78 -0.57 -4.44 7.82
C LYS A 78 -1.69 -4.42 8.85
N GLY A 79 -1.69 -5.44 9.71
CA GLY A 79 -2.69 -5.79 10.71
C GLY A 79 -2.94 -7.29 10.54
N GLU A 80 -2.45 -8.19 11.38
CA GLU A 80 -2.37 -8.23 12.85
C GLU A 80 -0.97 -8.75 13.29
N SER A 81 -0.28 -8.14 14.26
CA SER A 81 -0.38 -8.40 15.72
C SER A 81 -0.18 -9.87 16.12
N SER A 82 1.08 -10.27 16.28
CA SER A 82 1.48 -11.24 17.30
C SER A 82 2.88 -10.86 17.81
N GLU A 83 2.97 -10.59 19.11
CA GLU A 83 4.16 -10.18 19.88
C GLU A 83 5.49 -10.81 19.45
N SER A 84 6.57 -10.04 19.59
CA SER A 84 7.88 -10.62 19.91
C SER A 84 8.66 -9.68 20.86
N PRO A 85 9.18 -10.17 21.99
CA PRO A 85 9.60 -9.35 23.12
C PRO A 85 11.00 -8.73 22.99
N ALA A 86 11.10 -7.52 23.55
CA ALA A 86 12.23 -6.83 24.19
C ALA A 86 13.71 -7.14 23.81
N LEU A 87 14.33 -6.13 23.18
CA LEU A 87 15.65 -5.47 23.47
C LEU A 87 16.95 -6.33 23.41
N PRO A 88 18.19 -5.75 23.39
CA PRO A 88 18.62 -4.33 23.37
C PRO A 88 19.74 -3.96 22.35
N ALA A 89 19.94 -2.64 22.21
CA ALA A 89 21.18 -1.87 22.00
C ALA A 89 22.34 -2.38 21.10
N SER A 90 23.04 -1.39 20.49
CA SER A 90 24.23 -1.51 19.63
C SER A 90 23.87 -1.80 18.17
N THR A 91 24.18 -0.94 17.20
CA THR A 91 25.52 -0.45 16.89
C THR A 91 25.40 0.71 15.90
N LEU A 92 26.13 1.80 16.12
CA LEU A 92 26.38 2.84 15.13
C LEU A 92 27.09 2.25 13.91
N ALA A 93 26.62 2.57 12.72
CA ALA A 93 27.41 2.45 11.50
C ALA A 93 27.12 3.67 10.59
N PRO A 94 28.14 4.46 10.20
CA PRO A 94 27.98 5.54 9.25
C PRO A 94 28.04 4.96 7.83
N VAL A 95 27.01 5.19 7.02
CA VAL A 95 27.07 4.85 5.58
C VAL A 95 27.76 5.99 4.85
N LEU A 96 28.99 5.71 4.41
CA LEU A 96 29.77 6.55 3.50
C LEU A 96 28.97 6.88 2.23
N LYS A 97 28.87 8.18 1.92
CA LYS A 97 28.51 8.67 0.58
C LYS A 97 29.61 8.27 -0.40
N GLY A 98 29.41 7.16 -1.08
CA GLY A 98 30.16 6.79 -2.28
C GLY A 98 29.68 7.61 -3.47
N LEU A 99 30.58 8.41 -4.05
CA LEU A 99 30.42 9.00 -5.37
C LEU A 99 30.24 7.90 -6.43
N CYS A 100 29.30 8.11 -7.34
CA CYS A 100 29.54 7.72 -8.73
C CYS A 100 28.73 8.67 -9.63
N GLY A 101 29.43 9.63 -10.20
CA GLY A 101 28.90 10.35 -11.35
C GLY A 101 28.89 9.43 -12.56
N VAL A 102 27.84 9.52 -13.37
CA VAL A 102 27.91 9.23 -14.80
C VAL A 102 27.18 10.36 -15.52
N THR A 103 28.01 11.20 -16.10
CA THR A 103 27.80 12.01 -17.29
C THR A 103 27.01 11.29 -18.39
N SER A 104 26.29 12.07 -19.20
CA SER A 104 26.23 11.96 -20.67
C SER A 104 24.82 11.91 -21.29
N ILE A 105 24.44 13.04 -21.90
CA ILE A 105 23.98 13.21 -23.31
C ILE A 105 22.70 12.49 -23.78
N ARG A 106 21.87 13.30 -24.50
CA ARG A 106 21.01 13.00 -25.69
C ARG A 106 19.51 13.23 -25.41
N ALA A 107 18.69 13.95 -26.19
CA ALA A 107 18.74 14.87 -27.34
C ALA A 107 17.27 15.40 -27.53
N PRO A 108 16.98 16.40 -28.39
CA PRO A 108 15.67 17.07 -28.45
C PRO A 108 14.66 16.32 -29.33
N THR A 109 13.36 16.51 -29.06
CA THR A 109 12.28 16.12 -29.99
C THR A 109 11.27 17.24 -30.15
N LEU A 110 11.29 17.79 -31.37
CA LEU A 110 10.26 18.51 -32.13
C LEU A 110 9.82 19.89 -31.62
#